data_AF-A0A955GX84-F1
#
_entry.id   AF-A0A955GX84-F1
#
_cell.length_a   1.000
_cell.length_b   1.000
_cell.length_c   1.000
_cell.angle_alpha   90.00
_cell.angle_beta   90.00
_cell.angle_gamma   90.00
#
_symmetry.space_group_name_H-M   'P 1'
#
loop_
_entity.id
_entity.type
_entity.pdbx_description
1 polymer ?
#
loop_
_entity_poly.entity_id
_entity_poly.type
_entity_poly.pdbx_seq_one_letter_code
_entity_poly.pdbx_strand_id
1 'polypeptide(L)'
;MFASLLLAYSGKIKSHFTLASFYGMYVTFCAVLILILGVTDIVWIVVLIFITLNAIQWGLSGVDEGFQLGIIKSSKFKATLLSVSSQVKLLFQGISSFGLGLAIEKFSYQYGFLLLGIVFLLVLGPLYLYILKRSKEGAYGNV
;
A
#
# COMPACT_ATOMS: atom_id res chain seq x y z
N MET A 1 -5.03 3.25 -18.49
CA MET A 1 -5.63 4.61 -18.51
C MET A 1 -5.74 5.21 -17.11
N PHE A 2 -6.42 4.57 -16.14
CA PHE A 2 -6.48 5.07 -14.75
C PHE A 2 -5.11 5.17 -14.06
N ALA A 3 -4.22 4.19 -14.23
CA ALA A 3 -2.86 4.24 -13.69
C ALA A 3 -2.03 5.41 -14.24
N SER A 4 -2.21 5.76 -15.53
CA SER A 4 -1.53 6.88 -16.18
C SER A 4 -2.06 8.25 -15.69
N LEU A 5 -3.36 8.35 -15.41
CA LEU A 5 -3.97 9.51 -14.78
C LEU A 5 -3.52 9.68 -13.32
N LEU A 6 -3.44 8.58 -12.56
CA LEU A 6 -2.99 8.61 -11.16
C LEU A 6 -1.50 8.95 -11.04
N LEU A 7 -0.66 8.46 -11.96
CA LEU A 7 0.75 8.85 -12.09
C LEU A 7 0.91 10.34 -12.42
N ALA A 8 0.16 10.85 -13.39
CA ALA A 8 0.17 12.26 -13.77
C ALA A 8 -0.35 13.18 -12.63
N TYR A 9 -1.28 12.70 -11.81
CA TYR A 9 -1.80 13.44 -10.67
C TYR A 9 -0.92 13.31 -9.41
N SER A 10 -0.14 12.23 -9.27
CA SER A 10 0.71 12.00 -8.09
C SER A 10 1.77 13.09 -7.89
N GLY A 11 2.31 13.65 -8.98
CA GLY A 11 3.23 14.79 -8.93
C GLY A 11 2.57 16.09 -8.45
N LYS A 12 1.28 16.30 -8.75
CA LYS A 12 0.50 17.45 -8.26
C LYS A 12 -0.01 17.25 -6.83
N ILE A 13 -0.32 16.02 -6.43
CA ILE A 13 -0.73 15.70 -5.05
C ILE A 13 0.40 15.97 -4.05
N LYS A 14 1.66 15.74 -4.47
CA LYS A 14 2.86 16.04 -3.67
C LYS A 14 2.96 17.52 -3.26
N SER A 15 2.39 18.44 -4.04
CA SER A 15 2.43 19.88 -3.79
C SER A 15 1.35 20.37 -2.82
N HIS A 16 0.30 19.60 -2.54
CA HIS A 16 -0.83 20.03 -1.71
C HIS A 16 -1.06 19.17 -0.46
N PHE A 17 -0.49 17.96 -0.40
CA PHE A 17 -0.63 17.06 0.75
C PHE A 17 0.72 16.73 1.38
N THR A 18 0.83 16.96 2.69
CA THR A 18 1.97 16.48 3.49
C THR A 18 2.06 14.96 3.40
N LEU A 19 3.27 14.43 3.28
CA LEU A 19 3.55 12.99 3.11
C LEU A 19 2.83 12.12 4.15
N ALA A 20 2.75 12.60 5.41
CA ALA A 20 2.01 11.93 6.48
C ALA A 20 0.48 11.91 6.26
N SER A 21 -0.10 12.98 5.71
CA SER A 21 -1.55 13.05 5.43
C SER A 21 -1.93 12.15 4.24
N PHE A 22 -1.08 12.11 3.21
CA PHE A 22 -1.28 11.23 2.06
C PHE A 22 -1.24 9.74 2.43
N TYR A 23 -0.22 9.31 3.18
CA TYR A 23 -0.13 7.93 3.67
C TYR A 23 -1.25 7.58 4.65
N GLY A 24 -1.70 8.52 5.49
CA GLY A 24 -2.83 8.30 6.40
C GLY A 24 -4.12 8.04 5.67
N MET A 25 -4.49 8.92 4.74
CA MET A 25 -5.67 8.76 3.90
C MET A 25 -5.63 7.45 3.13
N TYR A 26 -4.46 7.08 2.59
CA TYR A 26 -4.28 5.82 1.87
C TYR A 26 -4.49 4.59 2.76
N VAL A 27 -3.83 4.55 3.93
CA VAL A 27 -3.96 3.42 4.88
C VAL A 27 -5.41 3.27 5.32
N THR A 28 -6.07 4.38 5.66
CA THR A 28 -7.50 4.36 6.05
C THR A 28 -8.38 3.90 4.89
N PHE A 29 -8.16 4.40 3.68
CA PHE A 29 -8.97 4.03 2.51
C PHE A 29 -8.81 2.55 2.14
N CYS A 30 -7.57 2.04 2.12
CA CYS A 30 -7.31 0.62 1.86
C CYS A 30 -7.86 -0.28 2.96
N ALA A 31 -7.74 0.11 4.23
CA ALA A 31 -8.31 -0.66 5.34
C ALA A 31 -9.84 -0.77 5.21
N VAL A 32 -10.52 0.34 4.89
CA VAL A 32 -11.98 0.34 4.69
C VAL A 32 -12.37 -0.56 3.52
N LEU A 33 -11.67 -0.49 2.39
CA LEU A 33 -11.95 -1.34 1.23
C LEU A 33 -11.78 -2.83 1.53
N ILE A 34 -10.71 -3.22 2.25
CA ILE A 34 -10.47 -4.62 2.65
C ILE A 34 -11.52 -5.09 3.65
N LEU A 35 -11.97 -4.24 4.57
CA LEU A 35 -13.03 -4.59 5.51
C LEU A 35 -14.38 -4.77 4.80
N ILE A 36 -14.70 -3.95 3.80
CA ILE A 36 -15.93 -4.11 2.99
C ILE A 36 -15.90 -5.46 2.25
N LEU A 37 -14.74 -5.90 1.73
CA LEU A 37 -14.56 -7.23 1.15
C LEU A 37 -14.84 -8.37 2.14
N GLY A 38 -14.56 -8.17 3.43
CA GLY A 38 -14.85 -9.15 4.49
C GLY A 38 -16.32 -9.23 4.91
N VAL A 39 -17.16 -8.25 4.53
CA VAL A 39 -18.56 -8.15 4.96
C VAL A 39 -19.55 -8.34 3.79
N THR A 40 -19.12 -8.11 2.55
CA THR A 40 -20.00 -8.17 1.38
C THR A 40 -19.90 -9.51 0.64
N ASP A 41 -21.06 -10.04 0.26
CA ASP A 41 -21.17 -11.21 -0.64
C ASP A 41 -21.51 -10.82 -2.08
N ILE A 42 -21.67 -9.52 -2.33
CA ILE A 42 -22.11 -9.02 -3.63
C ILE A 42 -20.91 -8.99 -4.57
N VAL A 43 -20.87 -9.94 -5.52
CA VAL A 43 -19.79 -10.11 -6.51
C VAL A 43 -19.44 -8.81 -7.23
N TRP A 44 -20.43 -8.00 -7.60
CA TRP A 44 -20.19 -6.71 -8.25
C TRP A 44 -19.41 -5.72 -7.38
N ILE A 45 -19.71 -5.69 -6.08
CA ILE A 45 -19.00 -4.84 -5.11
C ILE A 45 -17.57 -5.33 -4.95
N VAL A 46 -17.38 -6.65 -4.83
CA VAL A 46 -16.06 -7.27 -4.76
C VAL A 46 -15.19 -6.86 -5.96
N VAL A 47 -15.71 -6.98 -7.18
CA VAL A 47 -14.98 -6.61 -8.41
C VAL A 47 -14.60 -5.13 -8.42
N LEU A 48 -15.53 -4.23 -8.06
CA LEU A 48 -15.25 -2.80 -8.00
C LEU A 48 -14.16 -2.46 -6.98
N ILE A 49 -14.16 -3.12 -5.83
CA ILE A 49 -13.14 -2.94 -4.80
C ILE A 49 -11.78 -3.42 -5.32
N PHE A 50 -11.70 -4.59 -5.97
CA PHE A 50 -10.46 -5.09 -6.55
C PHE A 50 -9.88 -4.15 -7.61
N ILE A 51 -10.72 -3.61 -8.50
CA ILE A 51 -10.29 -2.63 -9.51
C ILE A 51 -9.72 -1.38 -8.83
N THR A 52 -10.41 -0.89 -7.79
CA THR A 52 -9.99 0.29 -7.04
C THR A 52 -8.66 0.07 -6.33
N LEU A 53 -8.52 -1.04 -5.60
CA LEU A 53 -7.27 -1.41 -4.92
C LEU A 53 -6.10 -1.54 -5.89
N ASN A 54 -6.30 -2.21 -7.03
CA ASN A 54 -5.28 -2.33 -8.06
C ASN A 54 -4.91 -0.95 -8.65
N ALA A 55 -5.88 -0.11 -8.97
CA ALA A 55 -5.61 1.22 -9.52
C ALA A 55 -4.75 2.07 -8.57
N ILE A 56 -5.03 2.01 -7.27
CA ILE A 56 -4.26 2.75 -6.27
C ILE A 56 -2.85 2.14 -6.11
N GLN A 57 -2.73 0.81 -6.02
CA GLN A 57 -1.44 0.12 -5.93
C GLN A 57 -0.51 0.49 -7.09
N TRP A 58 -1.04 0.50 -8.32
CA TRP A 58 -0.28 0.85 -9.51
C TRP A 58 0.16 2.31 -9.51
N GLY A 59 -0.73 3.23 -9.13
CA GLY A 59 -0.37 4.65 -9.08
C GLY A 59 0.68 4.98 -8.01
N LEU A 60 0.69 4.27 -6.89
CA LEU A 60 1.72 4.41 -5.85
C LEU A 60 3.06 3.78 -6.22
N SER A 61 3.04 2.64 -6.91
CA SER A 61 4.26 1.92 -7.27
C SER A 61 5.19 2.77 -8.14
N GLY A 62 4.65 3.58 -9.07
CA GLY A 62 5.48 4.48 -9.86
C GLY A 62 5.98 5.72 -9.11
N VAL A 63 5.36 6.10 -7.99
CA VAL A 63 5.89 7.14 -7.09
C VAL A 63 7.05 6.60 -6.26
N ASP A 64 6.89 5.41 -5.69
CA ASP A 64 7.91 4.72 -4.89
C ASP A 64 9.18 4.43 -5.72
N GLU A 65 9.04 3.95 -6.95
CA GLU A 65 10.18 3.79 -7.88
C GLU A 65 10.92 5.11 -8.12
N GLY A 66 10.19 6.23 -8.27
CA GLY A 66 10.77 7.56 -8.41
C GLY A 66 11.58 8.01 -7.18
N PHE A 67 11.09 7.71 -5.97
CA PHE A 67 11.80 8.00 -4.72
C PHE A 67 13.01 7.10 -4.51
N GLN A 68 12.90 5.80 -4.76
CA GLN A 68 14.01 4.85 -4.66
C GLN A 68 15.14 5.21 -5.63
N LEU A 69 14.81 5.58 -6.87
CA LEU A 69 15.83 6.04 -7.82
C LEU A 69 16.52 7.34 -7.40
N GLY A 70 15.81 8.23 -6.69
CA GLY A 70 16.34 9.47 -6.13
C GLY A 70 17.29 9.25 -4.94
N ILE A 71 16.91 8.39 -3.98
CA ILE A 71 17.70 8.07 -2.78
C ILE A 71 18.95 7.27 -3.14
N ILE A 72 18.85 6.36 -4.11
CA ILE A 72 19.93 5.42 -4.43
C ILE A 72 20.92 5.99 -5.48
N LYS A 73 20.70 7.21 -5.99
CA LYS A 73 21.55 7.83 -7.03
C LYS A 73 23.03 7.96 -6.63
N SER A 74 23.36 7.94 -5.34
CA SER A 74 24.73 8.11 -4.81
C SER A 74 25.45 6.82 -4.37
N SER A 75 24.80 5.64 -4.41
CA SER A 75 25.38 4.40 -3.87
C SER A 75 25.95 3.46 -4.93
N LYS A 76 27.18 2.97 -4.71
CA LYS A 76 27.87 1.98 -5.56
C LYS A 76 27.12 0.64 -5.66
N PHE A 77 26.24 0.35 -4.71
CA PHE A 77 25.48 -0.92 -4.61
C PHE A 77 24.01 -0.77 -5.02
N LYS A 78 23.68 0.24 -5.84
CA LYS A 78 22.32 0.56 -6.29
C LYS A 78 21.53 -0.65 -6.79
N ALA A 79 22.13 -1.38 -7.73
CA ALA A 79 21.48 -2.52 -8.37
C ALA A 79 21.21 -3.65 -7.37
N THR A 80 22.14 -3.90 -6.44
CA THR A 80 22.01 -4.93 -5.40
C THR A 80 20.96 -4.58 -4.35
N LEU A 81 20.92 -3.33 -3.91
CA LEU A 81 19.89 -2.87 -2.96
C LEU A 81 18.49 -2.93 -3.58
N LEU A 82 18.36 -2.51 -4.85
CA LEU A 82 17.10 -2.58 -5.57
C LEU A 82 16.65 -4.03 -5.78
N SER A 83 17.56 -4.94 -6.14
CA SER A 83 17.24 -6.34 -6.36
C SER A 83 16.85 -7.06 -5.07
N VAL A 84 17.55 -6.82 -3.96
CA VAL A 84 17.20 -7.39 -2.65
C VAL A 84 15.85 -6.89 -2.18
N SER A 85 15.57 -5.58 -2.32
CA SER A 85 14.25 -5.02 -1.99
C SER A 85 13.12 -5.67 -2.79
N SER A 86 13.33 -5.85 -4.09
CA SER A 86 12.37 -6.54 -4.97
C SER A 86 12.15 -8.01 -4.56
N GLN A 87 13.22 -8.74 -4.23
CA GLN A 87 13.12 -10.13 -3.77
C GLN A 87 12.36 -10.26 -2.45
N VAL A 88 12.61 -9.36 -1.49
CA VAL A 88 11.86 -9.31 -0.23
C VAL A 88 10.37 -9.02 -0.50
N LYS A 89 10.06 -8.07 -1.39
CA LYS A 89 8.67 -7.76 -1.79
C LYS A 89 7.96 -8.99 -2.37
N LEU A 90 8.62 -9.71 -3.27
CA LEU A 90 8.07 -10.93 -3.89
C LEU A 90 7.87 -12.05 -2.86
N LEU A 91 8.80 -12.22 -1.92
CA LEU A 91 8.69 -13.19 -0.83
C LEU A 91 7.47 -12.88 0.05
N PHE A 92 7.33 -11.63 0.51
CA PHE A 92 6.19 -11.22 1.32
C PHE A 92 4.86 -11.35 0.56
N GLN A 93 4.84 -11.02 -0.74
CA GLN A 93 3.67 -11.21 -1.58
C GLN A 93 3.29 -12.69 -1.68
N GLY A 94 4.26 -13.59 -1.88
CA GLY A 94 4.05 -15.03 -1.93
C GLY A 94 3.49 -15.58 -0.61
N ILE A 95 4.12 -15.23 0.52
CA ILE A 95 3.67 -15.66 1.86
C ILE A 95 2.25 -15.17 2.13
N SER A 96 1.97 -13.90 1.83
CA SER A 96 0.65 -13.30 2.07
C SER A 96 -0.42 -13.91 1.17
N SER A 97 -0.10 -14.17 -0.11
CA SER A 97 -1.06 -14.78 -1.05
C SER A 97 -1.36 -16.23 -0.68
N PHE A 98 -0.33 -16.99 -0.28
CA PHE A 98 -0.50 -18.36 0.21
C PHE A 98 -1.31 -18.40 1.51
N GLY A 99 -0.98 -17.54 2.48
CA GLY A 99 -1.70 -17.43 3.74
C GLY A 99 -3.16 -17.04 3.55
N LEU A 100 -3.44 -16.09 2.65
CA LEU A 100 -4.79 -15.69 2.29
C LEU A 100 -5.56 -16.82 1.61
N GLY A 101 -4.92 -17.52 0.65
CA GLY A 101 -5.53 -18.67 -0.04
C GLY A 101 -5.93 -19.77 0.93
N LEU A 102 -5.05 -20.14 1.86
CA LEU A 102 -5.35 -21.11 2.91
C LEU A 102 -6.46 -20.66 3.85
N ALA A 103 -6.50 -19.36 4.20
CA ALA A 103 -7.55 -18.82 5.06
C ALA A 103 -8.92 -18.89 4.37
N ILE A 104 -8.98 -18.56 3.08
CA ILE A 104 -10.20 -18.63 2.27
C ILE A 104 -10.68 -20.09 2.14
N GLU A 105 -9.76 -21.02 1.86
CA GLU A 105 -10.08 -22.45 1.70
C GLU A 105 -10.64 -23.06 3.00
N LYS A 106 -10.06 -22.72 4.16
CA LYS A 106 -10.44 -23.32 5.44
C LYS A 106 -11.63 -22.67 6.15
N PHE A 107 -11.78 -21.35 6.05
CA PHE A 107 -12.75 -20.60 6.87
C PHE A 107 -13.90 -19.96 6.09
N SER A 108 -13.77 -19.79 4.77
CA SER A 108 -14.62 -18.96 3.88
C SER A 108 -13.97 -17.65 3.46
N TYR A 109 -14.41 -17.17 2.29
CA TYR A 109 -13.98 -15.92 1.65
C TYR A 109 -14.04 -14.73 2.62
N GLN A 110 -15.20 -14.50 3.25
CA GLN A 110 -15.45 -13.39 4.15
C GLN A 110 -14.43 -13.36 5.31
N TYR A 111 -14.24 -14.50 5.98
CA TYR A 111 -13.29 -14.64 7.08
C TYR A 111 -11.84 -14.42 6.64
N GLY A 112 -11.47 -14.88 5.44
CA GLY A 112 -10.15 -14.64 4.87
C GLY A 112 -9.85 -13.14 4.69
N PHE A 113 -10.78 -12.39 4.10
CA PHE A 113 -10.63 -10.94 3.89
C PHE A 113 -10.75 -10.13 5.18
N LEU A 114 -11.58 -10.56 6.12
CA LEU A 114 -11.73 -9.91 7.43
C LEU A 114 -10.46 -10.09 8.27
N LEU A 115 -9.88 -11.29 8.28
CA LEU A 115 -8.58 -11.55 8.92
C LEU A 115 -7.47 -10.71 8.26
N LEU A 116 -7.45 -10.64 6.93
CA LEU A 116 -6.50 -9.81 6.20
C LEU A 116 -6.63 -8.33 6.58
N GLY A 117 -7.85 -7.81 6.70
CA GLY A 117 -8.12 -6.43 7.14
C GLY A 117 -7.62 -6.15 8.56
N ILE A 118 -7.80 -7.10 9.48
CA ILE A 118 -7.29 -6.99 10.86
C ILE A 118 -5.76 -6.97 10.86
N VAL A 119 -5.11 -7.91 10.16
CA VAL A 119 -3.64 -7.97 10.06
C VAL A 119 -3.09 -6.69 9.42
N PHE A 120 -3.75 -6.19 8.37
CA PHE A 120 -3.40 -4.94 7.71
C PHE A 120 -3.43 -3.76 8.69
N LEU A 121 -4.49 -3.63 9.49
CA LEU A 121 -4.60 -2.58 10.51
C LEU A 121 -3.55 -2.74 11.63
N LEU A 122 -3.28 -3.96 12.08
CA LEU A 122 -2.28 -4.23 13.13
C LEU A 122 -0.87 -3.88 12.69
N VAL A 123 -0.53 -4.04 11.40
CA VAL A 123 0.80 -3.72 10.89
C VAL A 123 0.91 -2.25 10.50
N LEU A 124 -0.06 -1.72 9.74
CA LEU A 124 0.01 -0.37 9.20
C LEU A 124 -0.46 0.71 10.18
N GLY A 125 -1.29 0.38 11.16
CA GLY A 125 -1.71 1.32 12.21
C GLY A 125 -0.54 1.85 13.03
N PRO A 126 0.29 0.98 13.64
CA PRO A 126 1.49 1.40 14.35
C PRO A 126 2.50 2.12 13.46
N LEU A 127 2.65 1.68 12.21
CA LEU A 127 3.54 2.32 11.23
C LEU A 127 3.07 3.74 10.90
N TYR A 128 1.76 3.94 10.73
CA TYR A 128 1.17 5.26 10.51
C TYR A 128 1.37 6.17 11.72
N LEU A 129 1.15 5.67 12.94
CA LEU A 129 1.41 6.43 14.17
C LEU A 129 2.88 6.83 14.30
N TYR A 130 3.80 5.95 13.91
CA TYR A 130 5.23 6.24 13.88
C TYR A 130 5.57 7.36 12.87
N ILE A 131 5.03 7.29 11.65
CA ILE A 131 5.21 8.33 10.62
C ILE A 131 4.61 9.67 11.09
N LEU A 132 3.42 9.64 11.70
CA LEU A 132 2.76 10.84 12.22
C LEU A 132 3.58 11.49 13.34
N LYS A 133 4.12 10.69 14.27
CA LYS A 133 4.99 11.18 15.35
C LYS A 133 6.24 11.84 14.78
N ARG A 134 6.90 11.18 13.83
CA ARG A 134 8.11 11.70 13.18
C ARG A 134 7.85 12.94 12.30
N SER A 135 6.65 13.04 11.71
CA SER A 135 6.19 14.23 10.99
C SER A 135 5.95 15.42 11.91
N LYS A 136 5.40 15.20 13.12
CA LYS A 136 5.22 16.26 14.13
C LYS A 136 6.54 16.73 14.73
N GLU A 137 7.54 15.86 14.80
CA GLU A 137 8.91 16.18 15.22
C GLU A 137 9.71 16.96 14.16
N GLY A 138 9.09 17.35 13.04
CA GLY A 138 9.72 18.22 12.03
C GLY A 138 10.71 17.51 11.12
N ALA A 139 10.83 16.18 11.17
CA ALA A 139 11.76 15.42 10.32
C ALA A 139 11.44 15.50 8.82
N TYR A 140 10.21 15.90 8.46
CA TYR A 140 9.77 16.16 7.09
C TYR A 140 9.51 17.65 6.86
N GLY A 141 10.36 18.52 7.42
CA GLY A 141 10.39 19.93 7.06
C GLY A 141 10.71 20.09 5.56
N ASN A 142 9.70 20.52 4.80
CA ASN A 142 9.75 20.90 3.39
C ASN A 142 10.31 19.83 2.42
N VAL A 143 9.51 18.79 2.17
CA VAL A 143 9.48 18.09 0.86
C VAL A 143 8.05 18.00 0.36
#